data_AF-A0A4Q4SW82-F1
#
_entry.id   AF-A0A4Q4SW82-F1
#
_cell.length_a   1.000
_cell.length_b   1.000
_cell.length_c   1.000
_cell.angle_alpha   90.00
_cell.angle_beta   90.00
_cell.angle_gamma   90.00
#
_symmetry.space_group_name_H-M   'P 1'
#
loop_
_entity.id
_entity.type
_entity.pdbx_description
1 polymer ?
#
loop_
_entity_poly.entity_id
_entity_poly.type
_entity_poly.pdbx_seq_one_letter_code
_entity_poly.pdbx_strand_id
1 'polypeptide(L)'
;MRTTDLVTGASQFLYESASIIQYLDELYPDSPMQPKSAIGRAKMSDILGKINLTSVDSNYFLRNTVPQLGAVMGLEAADQSRTAAMNARSCEAKGMLKIQEWAVENGMTPTSGWLTPGVDRPGLADVALASTQRFIELLYGFDAVGDEKLRTLAAWYERFKQLPWWKELEDREGVLPPMLDFKHSRASWFEQEKDNEWMPITPSSSDRTS
;
A
#
# COMPACT_ATOMS: atom_id res chain seq x y z
N MET A 1 -10.55 -8.76 12.49
CA MET A 1 -9.94 -8.93 13.83
C MET A 1 -11.03 -9.29 14.84
N ARG A 2 -10.82 -10.32 15.66
CA ARG A 2 -11.69 -10.62 16.80
C ARG A 2 -11.19 -9.83 18.00
N THR A 3 -12.07 -9.05 18.62
CA THR A 3 -11.80 -8.36 19.89
C THR A 3 -12.59 -9.06 20.99
N THR A 4 -12.03 -9.07 22.20
CA THR A 4 -12.71 -9.62 23.38
C THR A 4 -12.69 -8.55 24.45
N ASP A 5 -13.86 -8.13 24.89
CA ASP A 5 -14.01 -7.29 26.07
C ASP A 5 -13.56 -8.10 27.29
N LEU A 6 -12.51 -7.63 27.97
CA LEU A 6 -11.93 -8.31 29.13
C LEU A 6 -12.83 -8.27 30.37
N VAL A 7 -13.79 -7.35 30.43
CA VAL A 7 -14.73 -7.18 31.53
C VAL A 7 -15.96 -8.06 31.33
N THR A 8 -16.53 -8.07 30.13
CA THR A 8 -17.77 -8.81 29.84
C THR A 8 -17.54 -10.19 29.24
N GLY A 9 -16.34 -10.48 28.73
CA GLY A 9 -16.02 -11.68 27.97
C GLY A 9 -16.65 -11.70 26.57
N ALA A 10 -17.37 -10.66 26.17
CA ALA A 10 -18.05 -10.58 24.88
C ALA A 10 -17.02 -10.48 23.75
N SER A 11 -17.18 -11.33 22.73
CA SER A 11 -16.37 -11.26 21.51
C SER A 11 -17.10 -10.54 20.38
N GLN A 12 -16.41 -9.63 19.72
CA GLN A 12 -16.90 -8.90 18.56
C GLN A 12 -15.91 -9.02 17.40
N PHE A 13 -16.41 -8.85 16.18
CA PHE A 13 -15.59 -8.86 14.97
C PHE A 13 -15.55 -7.48 14.34
N LEU A 14 -14.33 -7.01 14.07
CA LEU A 14 -14.05 -5.86 13.22
C LEU A 14 -13.56 -6.36 11.87
N TYR A 15 -14.18 -5.92 10.78
CA TYR A 15 -13.92 -6.44 9.44
C TYR A 15 -13.07 -5.49 8.59
N GLU A 16 -13.33 -4.19 8.67
CA GLU A 16 -12.67 -3.18 7.84
C GLU A 16 -11.30 -2.80 8.38
N SER A 17 -10.27 -2.85 7.52
CA SER A 17 -8.87 -2.58 7.91
C SER A 17 -8.69 -1.19 8.52
N ALA A 18 -9.31 -0.16 7.93
CA ALA A 18 -9.28 1.19 8.47
C ALA A 18 -9.88 1.28 9.88
N SER A 19 -11.00 0.58 10.13
CA SER A 19 -11.62 0.50 11.46
C SER A 19 -10.79 -0.31 12.45
N ILE A 20 -10.14 -1.38 12.01
CA ILE A 20 -9.23 -2.17 12.84
C ILE A 20 -8.06 -1.32 13.31
N ILE A 21 -7.42 -0.57 12.42
CA ILE A 21 -6.26 0.26 12.77
C ILE A 21 -6.70 1.40 13.70
N GLN A 22 -7.85 2.04 13.44
CA GLN A 22 -8.40 3.04 14.36
C GLN A 22 -8.67 2.48 15.75
N TYR A 23 -9.29 1.30 15.83
CA TYR A 23 -9.54 0.63 17.12
C TYR A 23 -8.24 0.33 17.87
N LEU A 24 -7.19 -0.13 17.17
CA LEU A 24 -5.90 -0.41 17.80
C LEU A 24 -5.24 0.88 18.32
N ASP A 25 -5.31 1.98 17.56
CA ASP A 25 -4.78 3.27 18.00
C ASP A 25 -5.47 3.78 19.27
N GLU A 26 -6.80 3.60 19.37
CA GLU A 26 -7.57 3.95 20.57
C GLU A 26 -7.23 3.05 21.79
N LEU A 27 -6.84 1.79 21.55
CA LEU A 27 -6.45 0.84 22.60
C LEU A 27 -5.04 1.10 23.15
N TYR A 28 -4.14 1.70 22.36
CA TYR A 28 -2.74 1.95 22.71
C TYR A 28 -2.38 3.46 22.64
N PRO A 29 -2.95 4.30 23.51
CA PRO A 29 -2.90 5.77 23.38
C PRO A 29 -1.53 6.41 23.63
N ASP A 30 -0.56 5.66 24.19
CA ASP A 30 0.78 6.16 24.54
C ASP A 30 1.66 6.42 23.31
N SER A 31 1.30 5.87 22.15
CA SER A 31 1.98 6.11 20.88
C SER A 31 0.96 6.40 19.78
N PRO A 32 0.30 7.57 19.81
CA PRO A 32 -0.82 7.86 18.94
C PRO A 32 -0.35 7.94 17.49
N MET A 33 -0.98 7.13 16.65
CA MET A 33 -0.87 7.14 15.20
C MET A 33 -1.79 8.18 14.56
N GLN A 34 -2.62 8.85 15.38
CA GLN A 34 -3.52 9.91 14.97
C GLN A 34 -3.20 11.25 15.64
N PRO A 35 -3.52 12.37 14.97
CA PRO A 35 -3.38 13.69 15.57
C PRO A 35 -4.38 13.90 16.72
N LYS A 36 -3.97 14.60 17.78
CA LYS A 36 -4.85 14.88 18.93
C LYS A 36 -5.92 15.94 18.64
N SER A 37 -5.62 16.90 17.77
CA SER A 37 -6.56 17.97 17.41
C SER A 37 -7.58 17.51 16.38
N ALA A 38 -8.81 18.01 16.47
CA ALA A 38 -9.87 17.69 15.51
C ALA A 38 -9.47 18.07 14.07
N ILE A 39 -8.86 19.25 13.90
CA ILE A 39 -8.36 19.70 12.59
C ILE A 39 -7.20 18.83 12.08
N GLY A 40 -6.34 18.34 12.98
CA GLY A 40 -5.28 17.40 12.61
C GLY A 40 -5.86 16.08 12.09
N ARG A 41 -6.85 15.51 12.78
CA ARG A 41 -7.54 14.29 12.33
C ARG A 41 -8.27 14.49 11.00
N ALA A 42 -8.88 15.65 10.78
CA ALA A 42 -9.48 15.98 9.49
C ALA A 42 -8.45 15.99 8.36
N LYS A 43 -7.31 16.68 8.55
CA LYS A 43 -6.21 16.68 7.56
C LYS A 43 -5.63 15.28 7.30
N MET A 44 -5.47 14.48 8.36
CA MET A 44 -5.08 13.07 8.22
C MET A 44 -6.12 12.29 7.41
N SER A 45 -7.41 12.51 7.67
CA SER A 45 -8.49 11.81 6.96
C SER A 45 -8.54 12.21 5.48
N ASP A 46 -8.26 13.46 5.14
CA ASP A 46 -8.16 13.92 3.75
C ASP A 46 -7.09 13.15 2.98
N ILE A 47 -5.86 13.06 3.53
CA ILE A 47 -4.78 12.35 2.86
C ILE A 47 -5.00 10.82 2.87
N LEU A 48 -5.57 10.26 3.94
CA LEU A 48 -5.94 8.85 4.01
C LEU A 48 -7.00 8.49 2.97
N GLY A 49 -8.02 9.33 2.82
CA GLY A 49 -9.03 9.18 1.77
C GLY A 49 -8.43 9.21 0.37
N LYS A 50 -7.43 10.08 0.15
CA LYS A 50 -6.70 10.11 -1.11
C LYS A 50 -5.88 8.85 -1.37
N ILE A 51 -5.18 8.32 -0.35
CA ILE A 51 -4.45 7.05 -0.42
C ILE A 51 -5.39 5.89 -0.77
N ASN A 52 -6.54 5.81 -0.10
CA ASN A 52 -7.54 4.77 -0.35
C ASN A 52 -8.07 4.84 -1.79
N LEU A 53 -8.37 6.04 -2.30
CA LEU A 53 -8.82 6.22 -3.68
C LEU A 53 -7.74 5.79 -4.69
N THR A 54 -6.47 6.15 -4.45
CA THR A 54 -5.37 5.70 -5.29
C THR A 54 -5.19 4.18 -5.23
N SER A 55 -5.41 3.55 -4.07
CA SER A 55 -5.36 2.08 -3.91
C SER A 55 -6.46 1.38 -4.72
N VAL A 56 -7.62 2.03 -4.90
CA VAL A 56 -8.66 1.52 -5.81
C VAL A 56 -8.16 1.51 -7.26
N ASP A 57 -7.47 2.55 -7.71
CA ASP A 57 -6.86 2.56 -9.04
C ASP A 57 -5.82 1.44 -9.21
N SER A 58 -4.99 1.18 -8.18
CA SER A 58 -4.08 0.03 -8.15
C SER A 58 -4.84 -1.29 -8.31
N ASN A 59 -5.97 -1.47 -7.62
CA ASN A 59 -6.80 -2.67 -7.76
C ASN A 59 -7.38 -2.81 -9.18
N TYR A 60 -7.79 -1.72 -9.83
CA TYR A 60 -8.24 -1.77 -11.23
C TYR A 60 -7.12 -2.14 -12.19
N PHE A 61 -5.90 -1.67 -11.96
CA PHE A 61 -4.74 -2.10 -12.71
C PHE A 61 -4.48 -3.60 -12.51
N LEU A 62 -4.40 -4.05 -11.26
CA LEU A 62 -4.06 -5.42 -10.90
C LEU A 62 -5.13 -6.41 -11.37
N ARG A 63 -6.43 -6.12 -11.20
CA ARG A 63 -7.49 -7.08 -11.62
C ARG A 63 -7.50 -7.33 -13.13
N ASN A 64 -7.07 -6.35 -13.92
CA ASN A 64 -6.95 -6.48 -15.37
C ASN A 64 -5.61 -7.09 -15.81
N THR A 65 -4.67 -7.25 -14.88
CA THR A 65 -3.29 -7.68 -15.15
C THR A 65 -2.98 -9.04 -14.52
N VAL A 66 -3.64 -9.42 -13.43
CA VAL A 66 -3.41 -10.65 -12.66
C VAL A 66 -4.69 -11.48 -12.66
N PRO A 67 -4.74 -12.61 -13.39
CA PRO A 67 -5.96 -13.42 -13.56
C PRO A 67 -6.63 -13.83 -12.25
N GLN A 68 -5.87 -14.20 -11.23
CA GLN A 68 -6.41 -14.65 -9.94
C GLN A 68 -7.13 -13.51 -9.21
N LEU A 69 -6.54 -12.31 -9.21
CA LEU A 69 -7.22 -11.15 -8.62
C LEU A 69 -8.44 -10.77 -9.44
N GLY A 70 -8.34 -10.83 -10.78
CA GLY A 70 -9.50 -10.69 -11.67
C GLY A 70 -10.65 -11.60 -11.24
N ALA A 71 -10.40 -12.90 -11.15
CA ALA A 71 -11.40 -13.90 -10.75
C ALA A 71 -12.00 -13.63 -9.36
N VAL A 72 -11.17 -13.30 -8.36
CA VAL A 72 -11.64 -12.91 -7.01
C VAL A 72 -12.56 -11.68 -7.05
N MET A 73 -12.30 -10.75 -7.98
CA MET A 73 -13.08 -9.54 -8.18
C MET A 73 -14.21 -9.70 -9.22
N GLY A 74 -14.51 -10.94 -9.66
CA GLY A 74 -15.58 -11.23 -10.62
C GLY A 74 -15.28 -10.78 -12.05
N LEU A 75 -14.01 -10.71 -12.44
CA LEU A 75 -13.54 -10.40 -13.80
C LEU A 75 -12.87 -11.64 -14.41
N GLU A 76 -13.52 -12.21 -15.42
CA GLU A 76 -12.98 -13.36 -16.15
C GLU A 76 -11.72 -12.99 -16.94
N ALA A 77 -10.82 -13.96 -17.13
CA ALA A 77 -9.55 -13.75 -17.84
C ALA A 77 -9.75 -13.21 -19.27
N ALA A 78 -10.84 -13.60 -19.94
CA ALA A 78 -11.18 -13.13 -21.28
C ALA A 78 -11.63 -11.66 -21.32
N ASP A 79 -12.11 -11.12 -20.19
CA ASP A 79 -12.58 -9.74 -20.06
C ASP A 79 -11.49 -8.79 -19.53
N GLN A 80 -10.32 -9.32 -19.16
CA GLN A 80 -9.18 -8.51 -18.74
C GLN A 80 -8.71 -7.61 -19.88
N SER A 81 -8.65 -6.30 -19.60
CA SER A 81 -8.39 -5.29 -20.61
C SER A 81 -7.10 -4.53 -20.33
N ARG A 82 -6.18 -4.57 -21.29
CA ARG A 82 -4.99 -3.70 -21.31
C ARG A 82 -5.35 -2.23 -21.21
N THR A 83 -6.34 -1.77 -21.97
CA THR A 83 -6.77 -0.36 -21.96
C THR A 83 -7.27 0.05 -20.58
N ALA A 84 -8.06 -0.80 -19.92
CA ALA A 84 -8.50 -0.54 -18.56
C ALA A 84 -7.33 -0.53 -17.56
N ALA A 85 -6.40 -1.48 -17.67
CA ALA A 85 -5.21 -1.54 -16.83
C ALA A 85 -4.36 -0.26 -16.99
N MET A 86 -4.05 0.15 -18.22
CA MET A 86 -3.22 1.33 -18.47
C MET A 86 -3.90 2.64 -18.05
N ASN A 87 -5.22 2.74 -18.23
CA ASN A 87 -5.98 3.89 -17.72
C ASN A 87 -5.92 3.95 -16.18
N ALA A 88 -6.11 2.81 -15.51
CA ALA A 88 -6.02 2.71 -14.06
C ALA A 88 -4.61 3.08 -13.56
N ARG A 89 -3.56 2.58 -14.23
CA ARG A 89 -2.16 2.94 -13.92
C ARG A 89 -1.89 4.44 -14.09
N SER A 90 -2.47 5.08 -15.11
CA SER A 90 -2.38 6.53 -15.28
C SER A 90 -3.08 7.30 -14.16
N CYS A 91 -4.27 6.84 -13.73
CA CYS A 91 -4.99 7.42 -12.59
C CYS A 91 -4.23 7.24 -11.28
N GLU A 92 -3.69 6.04 -11.03
CA GLU A 92 -2.85 5.72 -9.87
C GLU A 92 -1.65 6.67 -9.81
N ALA A 93 -0.88 6.81 -10.90
CA ALA A 93 0.28 7.69 -10.95
C ALA A 93 -0.10 9.16 -10.66
N LYS A 94 -1.20 9.65 -11.24
CA LYS A 94 -1.74 11.00 -10.91
C LYS A 94 -2.18 11.09 -9.45
N GLY A 95 -2.71 10.03 -8.88
CA GLY A 95 -3.10 9.94 -7.48
C GLY A 95 -1.91 10.02 -6.53
N MET A 96 -0.87 9.24 -6.79
CA MET A 96 0.39 9.26 -6.06
C MET A 96 1.09 10.62 -6.16
N LEU A 97 1.10 11.25 -7.34
CA LEU A 97 1.65 12.60 -7.50
C LEU A 97 0.96 13.62 -6.61
N LYS A 98 -0.37 13.59 -6.51
CA LYS A 98 -1.11 14.49 -5.61
C LYS A 98 -0.79 14.26 -4.14
N ILE A 99 -0.59 13.00 -3.73
CA ILE A 99 -0.17 12.66 -2.35
C ILE A 99 1.21 13.25 -2.09
N GLN A 100 2.14 13.11 -3.04
CA GLN A 100 3.49 13.67 -2.95
C GLN A 100 3.48 15.20 -2.87
N GLU A 101 2.75 15.87 -3.76
CA GLU A 101 2.61 17.33 -3.80
C GLU A 101 2.06 17.84 -2.48
N TRP A 102 0.97 17.23 -1.99
CA TRP A 102 0.38 17.57 -0.70
C TRP A 102 1.39 17.41 0.46
N ALA A 103 2.15 16.31 0.48
CA ALA A 103 3.15 16.07 1.51
C ALA A 103 4.21 17.17 1.52
N VAL A 104 4.76 17.49 0.34
CA VAL A 104 5.79 18.53 0.18
C VAL A 104 5.25 19.90 0.58
N GLU A 105 4.04 20.28 0.16
CA GLU A 105 3.38 21.54 0.53
C GLU A 105 3.15 21.67 2.04
N ASN A 106 2.99 20.55 2.75
CA ASN A 106 2.82 20.51 4.20
C ASN A 106 4.15 20.26 4.96
N GLY A 107 5.30 20.40 4.29
CA GLY A 107 6.64 20.27 4.90
C GLY A 107 7.04 18.83 5.24
N MET A 108 6.31 17.85 4.71
CA MET A 108 6.57 16.42 4.87
C MET A 108 7.43 15.96 3.71
N THR A 109 8.71 15.71 4.00
CA THR A 109 9.70 15.24 3.03
C THR A 109 10.29 13.90 3.50
N PRO A 110 11.07 13.20 2.67
CA PRO A 110 11.69 11.95 3.08
C PRO A 110 12.60 12.14 4.30
N THR A 111 13.17 13.33 4.51
CA THR A 111 14.05 13.63 5.64
C THR A 111 13.37 14.40 6.77
N SER A 112 12.13 14.85 6.61
CA SER A 112 11.41 15.65 7.61
C SER A 112 9.93 15.27 7.68
N GLY A 113 9.43 14.96 8.87
CA GLY A 113 8.01 14.64 9.07
C GLY A 113 7.58 13.29 8.48
N TRP A 114 6.29 13.03 8.59
CA TRP A 114 5.58 11.83 8.14
C TRP A 114 4.28 12.27 7.45
N LEU A 115 3.68 11.42 6.60
CA LEU A 115 2.44 11.75 5.88
C LEU A 115 1.28 12.03 6.82
N THR A 116 1.30 11.46 8.02
CA THR A 116 0.34 11.79 9.06
C THR A 116 0.72 13.11 9.75
N PRO A 117 -0.08 14.18 9.64
CA PRO A 117 0.26 15.49 10.18
C PRO A 117 0.21 15.53 11.71
N GLY A 118 1.21 16.13 12.36
CA GLY A 118 1.14 16.41 13.80
C GLY A 118 1.36 15.19 14.70
N VAL A 119 2.03 14.16 14.18
CA VAL A 119 2.60 13.05 14.94
C VAL A 119 4.10 12.95 14.65
N ASP A 120 4.89 12.56 15.65
CA ASP A 120 6.37 12.52 15.56
C ASP A 120 6.90 11.21 14.94
N ARG A 121 6.01 10.23 14.78
CA ARG A 121 6.28 8.89 14.27
C ARG A 121 5.32 8.59 13.11
N PRO A 122 5.57 7.54 12.31
CA PRO A 122 4.62 7.17 11.25
C PRO A 122 3.23 6.94 11.85
N GLY A 123 2.22 7.59 11.28
CA GLY A 123 0.84 7.47 11.72
C GLY A 123 -0.03 6.69 10.73
N LEU A 124 -1.35 6.90 10.80
CA LEU A 124 -2.30 6.14 9.99
C LEU A 124 -2.11 6.30 8.47
N ALA A 125 -1.82 7.51 7.98
CA ALA A 125 -1.64 7.74 6.55
C ALA A 125 -0.36 7.07 6.03
N ASP A 126 0.69 7.09 6.84
CA ASP A 126 1.95 6.41 6.57
C ASP A 126 1.75 4.91 6.45
N VAL A 127 1.09 4.30 7.44
CA VAL A 127 0.80 2.85 7.42
C VAL A 127 -0.11 2.47 6.26
N ALA A 128 -1.13 3.26 5.95
CA ALA A 128 -2.00 2.99 4.81
C ALA A 128 -1.23 2.97 3.49
N LEU A 129 -0.36 3.95 3.23
CA LEU A 129 0.43 3.98 1.99
C LEU A 129 1.46 2.84 1.95
N ALA A 130 2.23 2.66 3.04
CA ALA A 130 3.27 1.64 3.10
C ALA A 130 2.70 0.22 3.00
N SER A 131 1.58 -0.07 3.66
CA SER A 131 0.95 -1.39 3.59
C SER A 131 0.40 -1.71 2.21
N THR A 132 -0.24 -0.76 1.52
CA THR A 132 -0.67 -0.95 0.13
C THR A 132 0.53 -1.22 -0.78
N GLN A 133 1.57 -0.39 -0.71
CA GLN A 133 2.77 -0.59 -1.53
C GLN A 133 3.42 -1.94 -1.25
N ARG A 134 3.60 -2.29 0.02
CA ARG A 134 4.22 -3.55 0.44
C ARG A 134 3.42 -4.76 -0.02
N PHE A 135 2.09 -4.70 0.09
CA PHE A 135 1.19 -5.74 -0.40
C PHE A 135 1.35 -5.94 -1.91
N ILE A 136 1.37 -4.85 -2.68
CA ILE A 136 1.51 -4.92 -4.14
C ILE A 136 2.88 -5.49 -4.55
N GLU A 137 3.94 -5.03 -3.89
CA GLU A 137 5.31 -5.51 -4.09
C GLU A 137 5.43 -7.01 -3.78
N LEU A 138 4.92 -7.43 -2.63
CA LEU A 138 5.03 -8.82 -2.18
C LEU A 138 4.21 -9.78 -3.02
N LEU A 139 2.92 -9.50 -3.24
CA LEU A 139 2.03 -10.46 -3.89
C LEU A 139 2.17 -10.42 -5.40
N TYR A 140 2.33 -9.23 -5.99
CA TYR A 140 2.25 -9.07 -7.44
C TYR A 140 3.58 -8.69 -8.07
N GLY A 141 4.58 -8.24 -7.30
CA GLY A 141 5.90 -7.89 -7.84
C GLY A 141 5.91 -6.58 -8.64
N PHE A 142 4.94 -5.71 -8.41
CA PHE A 142 4.90 -4.38 -9.02
C PHE A 142 5.47 -3.34 -8.08
N ASP A 143 6.19 -2.38 -8.64
CA ASP A 143 6.58 -1.17 -7.94
C ASP A 143 5.63 -0.02 -8.31
N ALA A 144 4.75 0.39 -7.40
CA ALA A 144 3.83 1.51 -7.65
C ALA A 144 4.48 2.90 -7.45
N VAL A 145 5.69 2.98 -6.88
CA VAL A 145 6.42 4.25 -6.68
C VAL A 145 7.70 4.34 -7.51
N GLY A 146 7.93 3.39 -8.42
CA GLY A 146 9.13 3.32 -9.28
C GLY A 146 9.21 4.35 -10.42
N ASP A 147 8.15 5.14 -10.65
CA ASP A 147 8.19 6.28 -11.59
C ASP A 147 9.10 7.38 -11.01
N GLU A 148 10.04 7.91 -11.80
CA GLU A 148 10.96 8.98 -11.38
C GLU A 148 10.22 10.20 -10.79
N LYS A 149 9.01 10.50 -11.29
CA LYS A 149 8.20 11.60 -10.79
C LYS A 149 7.72 11.37 -9.36
N LEU A 150 7.72 10.12 -8.89
CA LEU A 150 7.34 9.70 -7.54
C LEU A 150 8.54 9.51 -6.60
N ARG A 151 9.73 9.99 -6.98
CA ARG A 151 10.98 9.83 -6.19
C ARG A 151 10.87 10.24 -4.72
N THR A 152 10.03 11.23 -4.39
CA THR A 152 9.87 11.68 -3.01
C THR A 152 9.06 10.65 -2.21
N LEU A 153 7.98 10.10 -2.77
CA LEU A 153 7.26 9.00 -2.13
C LEU A 153 8.09 7.72 -2.06
N ALA A 154 8.89 7.42 -3.10
CA ALA A 154 9.82 6.30 -3.08
C ALA A 154 10.83 6.44 -1.93
N ALA A 155 11.49 7.61 -1.80
CA ALA A 155 12.42 7.86 -0.70
C ALA A 155 11.74 7.86 0.68
N TRP A 156 10.49 8.34 0.76
CA TRP A 156 9.69 8.25 1.97
C TRP A 156 9.42 6.78 2.36
N TYR A 157 9.04 5.93 1.40
CA TYR A 157 8.80 4.50 1.63
C TYR A 157 10.09 3.77 2.04
N GLU A 158 11.22 4.08 1.39
CA GLU A 158 12.53 3.55 1.81
C GLU A 158 12.87 3.91 3.25
N ARG A 159 12.60 5.15 3.69
CA ARG A 159 12.76 5.53 5.09
C ARG A 159 11.82 4.77 6.01
N PHE A 160 10.57 4.54 5.60
CA PHE A 160 9.61 3.76 6.38
C PHE A 160 10.12 2.32 6.59
N LYS A 161 10.77 1.72 5.59
CA LYS A 161 11.42 0.39 5.73
C LYS A 161 12.61 0.36 6.69
N GLN A 162 13.15 1.51 7.09
CA GLN A 162 14.22 1.59 8.09
C GLN A 162 13.70 1.63 9.53
N LEU A 163 12.38 1.51 9.76
CA LEU A 163 11.83 1.47 11.11
C LEU A 163 12.36 0.24 11.87
N PRO A 164 12.62 0.34 13.19
CA PRO A 164 13.29 -0.73 13.94
C PRO A 164 12.60 -2.09 13.88
N TRP A 165 11.27 -2.10 13.75
CA TRP A 165 10.45 -3.31 13.69
C TRP A 165 10.40 -3.94 12.29
N TRP A 166 10.78 -3.23 11.23
CA TRP A 166 10.63 -3.70 9.84
C TRP A 166 11.39 -5.00 9.61
N LYS A 167 12.65 -5.06 10.01
CA LYS A 167 13.50 -6.24 9.81
C LYS A 167 12.91 -7.50 10.44
N GLU A 168 12.31 -7.37 11.63
CA GLU A 168 11.76 -8.50 12.37
C GLU A 168 10.42 -8.97 11.80
N LEU A 169 9.58 -8.06 11.31
CA LEU A 169 8.20 -8.35 10.93
C LEU A 169 8.01 -8.53 9.41
N GLU A 170 8.72 -7.75 8.60
CA GLU A 170 8.52 -7.62 7.15
C GLU A 170 9.62 -8.25 6.30
N ASP A 171 10.86 -8.32 6.80
CA ASP A 171 11.99 -8.97 6.11
C ASP A 171 12.18 -10.43 6.53
N ARG A 172 11.34 -10.96 7.42
CA ARG A 172 11.41 -12.35 7.86
C ARG A 172 11.02 -13.33 6.75
N GLU A 173 11.62 -14.52 6.80
CA GLU A 173 11.20 -15.63 5.95
C GLU A 173 9.73 -15.99 6.21
N GLY A 174 9.01 -16.35 5.14
CA GLY A 174 7.61 -16.76 5.24
C GLY A 174 6.62 -15.63 5.49
N VAL A 175 7.03 -14.35 5.38
CA VAL A 175 6.10 -13.20 5.45
C VAL A 175 4.97 -13.31 4.42
N LEU A 176 5.29 -13.81 3.22
CA LEU A 176 4.34 -14.10 2.15
C LEU A 176 4.06 -15.62 2.11
N PRO A 177 2.83 -16.06 2.39
CA PRO A 177 2.46 -17.46 2.17
C PRO A 177 2.63 -17.84 0.69
N PRO A 178 3.19 -19.02 0.35
CA PRO A 178 3.44 -19.42 -1.04
C PRO A 178 2.21 -19.37 -1.95
N MET A 179 1.02 -19.60 -1.38
CA MET A 179 -0.27 -19.55 -2.11
C MET A 179 -0.68 -18.15 -2.56
N LEU A 180 -0.01 -17.09 -2.08
CA LEU A 180 -0.29 -15.69 -2.41
C LEU A 180 0.80 -15.06 -3.29
N ASP A 181 1.76 -15.84 -3.79
CA ASP A 181 2.76 -15.35 -4.74
C ASP A 181 2.21 -15.35 -6.17
N PHE A 182 1.82 -14.17 -6.65
CA PHE A 182 1.29 -13.93 -7.99
C PHE A 182 2.27 -13.14 -8.87
N LYS A 183 3.56 -13.08 -8.51
CA LYS A 183 4.58 -12.33 -9.28
C LYS A 183 4.76 -12.84 -10.71
N HIS A 184 4.46 -14.10 -10.94
CA HIS A 184 4.58 -14.75 -12.24
C HIS A 184 3.24 -14.94 -12.94
N SER A 185 2.14 -14.47 -12.35
CA SER A 185 0.82 -14.59 -12.99
C SER A 185 0.41 -13.30 -13.64
N ARG A 186 0.27 -13.34 -14.96
CA ARG A 186 -0.11 -12.20 -15.79
C ARG A 186 -1.19 -12.56 -16.79
N ALA A 187 -1.99 -11.55 -17.14
CA ALA A 187 -2.94 -11.62 -18.23
C ALA A 187 -2.19 -11.88 -19.54
N SER A 188 -2.84 -12.56 -20.48
CA SER A 188 -2.23 -12.94 -21.76
C SER A 188 -1.67 -11.77 -22.56
N TRP A 189 -2.34 -10.61 -22.50
CA TRP A 189 -1.91 -9.38 -23.17
C TRP A 189 -0.63 -8.80 -22.57
N PHE A 190 -0.33 -9.08 -21.31
CA PHE A 190 0.81 -8.53 -20.59
C PHE A 190 2.11 -9.28 -20.93
N GLU A 191 2.04 -10.61 -21.01
CA GLU A 191 3.20 -11.43 -21.40
C GLU A 191 3.68 -11.09 -22.82
N GLN A 192 2.76 -10.69 -23.71
CA GLN A 192 3.08 -10.25 -25.07
C GLN A 192 3.87 -8.93 -25.13
N GLU A 193 3.90 -8.14 -24.05
CA GLU A 193 4.58 -6.83 -23.99
C GLU A 193 5.85 -6.82 -23.13
N LYS A 194 6.17 -7.90 -22.42
CA LYS A 194 7.43 -8.02 -21.67
C LYS A 194 8.66 -7.92 -22.60
N ASP A 195 8.45 -8.20 -23.88
CA ASP A 195 9.43 -8.05 -24.96
C ASP A 195 9.65 -6.58 -25.41
N ASN A 196 8.90 -5.60 -24.87
CA ASN A 196 8.92 -4.17 -25.28
C ASN A 196 9.31 -3.17 -24.17
N GLU A 197 9.99 -3.60 -23.10
CA GLU A 197 10.67 -2.75 -22.07
C GLU A 197 9.90 -1.52 -21.52
N TRP A 198 8.76 -1.71 -20.84
CA TRP A 198 8.05 -0.54 -20.27
C TRP A 198 7.60 -0.63 -18.83
N MET A 199 7.83 -1.76 -18.14
CA MET A 199 7.26 -1.98 -16.81
C MET A 199 8.36 -2.40 -15.82
N PRO A 200 8.73 -1.53 -14.86
CA PRO A 200 9.64 -1.91 -13.80
C PRO A 200 8.96 -2.97 -12.93
N ILE A 201 9.34 -4.23 -13.15
CA ILE A 201 9.07 -5.34 -12.25
C ILE A 201 10.25 -5.36 -11.27
N THR A 202 9.97 -5.45 -9.98
CA THR A 202 11.04 -5.57 -8.98
C THR A 202 11.86 -6.82 -9.29
N PRO A 203 13.19 -6.74 -9.40
CA PRO A 203 14.02 -7.92 -9.65
C PRO A 203 13.73 -8.97 -8.57
N SER A 204 13.42 -10.21 -8.99
CA SER A 204 13.32 -11.34 -8.06
C SER A 204 14.66 -11.51 -7.37
N SER A 205 14.75 -11.21 -6.08
CA SER A 205 15.92 -11.56 -5.27
C SER A 205 15.89 -13.05 -4.96
N SER A 206 16.06 -13.87 -5.99
CA SER A 206 16.33 -15.30 -5.89
C SER A 206 17.70 -15.54 -6.51
N ASP A 207 18.75 -15.01 -5.87
CA ASP A 207 20.14 -15.46 -6.02
C ASP A 207 21.01 -14.72 -4.99
N ARG A 208 20.99 -15.22 -3.75
CA ARG A 208 22.16 -15.14 -2.87
C ARG A 208 22.45 -16.55 -2.38
N THR A 209 23.04 -17.34 -3.27
CA THR A 209 23.88 -18.46 -2.86
C THR A 209 25.23 -17.94 -2.42
N SER A 210 25.58 -18.32 -1.18
CA SER A 210 26.92 -18.41 -0.57
C SER A 210 27.58 -17.11 -0.10
#